data_AF-A0A6B3FYJ5-F1
#
_entry.id   AF-A0A6B3FYJ5-F1
#
_cell.length_a   1.000
_cell.length_b   1.000
_cell.length_c   1.000
_cell.angle_alpha   90.00
_cell.angle_beta   90.00
_cell.angle_gamma   90.00
#
_symmetry.space_group_name_H-M   'P 1'
#
loop_
_entity.id
_entity.type
_entity.pdbx_description
1 polymer ?
#
loop_
_entity_poly.entity_id
_entity_poly.type
_entity_poly.pdbx_seq_one_letter_code
_entity_poly.pdbx_strand_id
1 'polypeptide(L)'
;AAGAAADATYEEICKVRFSGRREVDVAMDLAALLREFGHSQVDFTVVGSGPNGANPHHEAGERTIERGDMVVLDFGGLKHGYG
;
A
#
# COMPACT_ATOMS: atom_id res chain seq x y z
N ALA A 1 -14.01 12.01 1.34
CA ALA A 1 -13.76 11.72 -0.10
C ALA A 1 -12.42 11.01 -0.29
N ALA A 2 -11.32 11.55 0.27
CA ALA A 2 -10.00 10.88 0.30
C ALA A 2 -10.07 9.52 1.00
N GLY A 3 -10.54 9.48 2.26
CA GLY A 3 -10.76 8.22 3.00
C GLY A 3 -11.53 7.14 2.22
N ALA A 4 -12.70 7.46 1.68
CA ALA A 4 -13.47 6.49 0.87
C ALA A 4 -12.74 6.00 -0.40
N ALA A 5 -11.86 6.83 -0.98
CA ALA A 5 -11.01 6.40 -2.10
C ALA A 5 -9.86 5.52 -1.63
N ALA A 6 -9.32 5.77 -0.43
CA ALA A 6 -8.32 4.90 0.20
C ALA A 6 -8.94 3.55 0.60
N ASP A 7 -10.18 3.53 1.08
CA ASP A 7 -10.94 2.30 1.36
C ASP A 7 -11.13 1.48 0.07
N ALA A 8 -11.49 2.12 -1.05
CA ALA A 8 -11.60 1.44 -2.34
C ALA A 8 -10.24 0.86 -2.80
N THR A 9 -9.13 1.61 -2.61
CA THR A 9 -7.77 1.09 -2.85
C THR A 9 -7.49 -0.15 -1.99
N TYR A 10 -7.85 -0.13 -0.71
CA TYR A 10 -7.67 -1.25 0.21
C TYR A 10 -8.45 -2.49 -0.27
N GLU A 11 -9.70 -2.31 -0.69
CA GLU A 11 -10.53 -3.40 -1.18
C GLU A 11 -9.96 -4.05 -2.45
N GLU A 12 -9.44 -3.26 -3.39
CA GLU A 12 -8.82 -3.80 -4.61
C GLU A 12 -7.48 -4.47 -4.35
N ILE A 13 -6.60 -3.85 -3.53
CA ILE A 13 -5.29 -4.45 -3.26
C ILE A 13 -5.47 -5.79 -2.53
N CYS A 14 -6.45 -5.95 -1.64
CA CYS A 14 -6.70 -7.24 -0.98
C CYS A 14 -7.07 -8.40 -1.93
N LYS A 15 -7.44 -8.12 -3.19
CA LYS A 15 -7.76 -9.15 -4.19
C LYS A 15 -6.52 -9.70 -4.90
N VAL A 16 -5.38 -9.01 -4.85
CA VAL A 16 -4.15 -9.47 -5.50
C VAL A 16 -3.39 -10.45 -4.61
N ARG A 17 -2.58 -11.32 -5.23
CA ARG A 17 -1.70 -12.23 -4.49
C ARG A 17 -0.45 -11.51 -4.01
N PHE A 18 -0.18 -11.55 -2.70
CA PHE A 18 1.00 -10.88 -2.11
C PHE A 18 2.22 -11.79 -2.10
N SER A 19 2.05 -13.05 -1.68
CA SER A 19 3.15 -14.01 -1.57
C SER A 19 3.89 -14.18 -2.92
N GLY A 20 5.22 -14.05 -2.91
CA GLY A 20 6.07 -14.12 -4.10
C GLY A 20 6.28 -12.79 -4.82
N ARG A 21 5.71 -11.68 -4.32
CA ARG A 21 5.98 -10.32 -4.82
C ARG A 21 6.93 -9.58 -3.88
N ARG A 22 7.63 -8.58 -4.38
CA ARG A 22 8.42 -7.67 -3.52
C ARG A 22 7.50 -6.63 -2.89
N GLU A 23 7.84 -6.16 -1.69
CA GLU A 23 7.12 -5.08 -1.02
C GLU A 23 6.98 -3.84 -1.91
N VAL A 24 8.07 -3.44 -2.58
CA VAL A 24 8.08 -2.31 -3.51
C VAL A 24 7.09 -2.47 -4.67
N ASP A 25 6.88 -3.69 -5.17
CA ASP A 25 5.93 -3.93 -6.27
C ASP A 25 4.49 -3.74 -5.79
N VAL A 26 4.19 -4.13 -4.55
CA VAL A 26 2.86 -3.92 -3.93
C VAL A 26 2.64 -2.44 -3.59
N ALA A 27 3.69 -1.73 -3.17
CA ALA A 27 3.64 -0.29 -2.92
C ALA A 27 3.33 0.49 -4.22
N MET A 28 3.92 0.08 -5.35
CA MET A 28 3.62 0.65 -6.65
C MET A 28 2.15 0.43 -7.07
N ASP A 29 1.59 -0.75 -6.81
CA ASP A 29 0.17 -1.02 -7.08
C ASP A 29 -0.74 -0.13 -6.23
N LEU A 30 -0.45 0.04 -4.93
CA LEU A 30 -1.19 0.96 -4.07
C LEU A 30 -1.18 2.39 -4.62
N ALA A 31 -0.01 2.85 -5.07
CA ALA A 31 0.13 4.18 -5.65
C ALA A 31 -0.66 4.33 -6.97
N ALA A 32 -0.77 3.27 -7.77
CA ALA A 32 -1.59 3.25 -8.97
C ALA A 32 -3.10 3.30 -8.63
N LEU A 33 -3.55 2.44 -7.71
CA LEU A 33 -4.94 2.37 -7.26
C LEU A 33 -5.42 3.67 -6.60
N LEU A 34 -4.59 4.31 -5.76
CA LEU A 34 -4.94 5.61 -5.17
C LEU A 34 -5.26 6.66 -6.25
N ARG A 35 -4.47 6.70 -7.33
CA ARG A 35 -4.69 7.61 -8.46
C ARG A 35 -5.94 7.21 -9.26
N GLU A 36 -6.16 5.92 -9.47
CA GLU A 36 -7.35 5.39 -10.13
C GLU A 36 -8.64 5.80 -9.38
N PHE A 37 -8.63 5.73 -8.05
CA PHE A 37 -9.75 6.17 -7.20
C PHE A 37 -9.79 7.70 -6.94
N GLY A 38 -8.94 8.45 -7.64
CA GLY A 38 -9.05 9.89 -7.77
C GLY A 38 -8.26 10.70 -6.75
N HIS A 39 -7.24 10.13 -6.10
CA HIS A 39 -6.23 10.95 -5.44
C HIS A 39 -5.43 11.73 -6.48
N SER A 40 -5.33 13.05 -6.30
CA SER A 40 -4.52 13.94 -7.13
C SER A 40 -3.02 13.82 -6.84
N GLN A 41 -2.67 13.33 -5.65
CA GLN A 41 -1.30 13.12 -5.20
C GLN A 41 -1.25 11.88 -4.31
N VAL A 42 -0.19 11.10 -4.44
CA VAL A 42 0.13 10.00 -3.51
C VAL A 42 1.27 10.51 -2.63
N ASP A 43 1.05 10.51 -1.31
CA ASP A 43 2.04 11.04 -0.36
C ASP A 43 2.97 9.93 0.13
N PHE A 44 2.43 8.74 0.40
CA PHE A 44 3.21 7.60 0.87
C PHE A 44 2.51 6.28 0.55
N THR A 45 3.33 5.23 0.41
CA THR A 45 2.91 3.83 0.25
C THR A 45 3.95 2.92 0.91
N VAL A 46 3.70 2.55 2.15
CA VAL A 46 4.54 1.67 2.96
C VAL A 46 3.96 0.26 2.93
N VAL A 47 4.83 -0.72 2.68
CA VAL A 47 4.51 -2.15 2.71
C VAL A 47 5.55 -2.85 3.56
N GLY A 48 5.16 -3.29 4.75
CA GLY A 48 6.02 -4.02 5.69
C GLY A 48 5.55 -5.45 5.85
N SER A 49 6.32 -6.41 5.34
CA SER A 49 5.98 -7.84 5.39
C SER A 49 6.81 -8.62 6.40
N GLY A 50 6.17 -9.56 7.10
CA GLY A 50 6.79 -10.39 8.11
C GLY A 50 7.51 -9.56 9.18
N PRO A 51 8.84 -9.71 9.37
CA PRO A 51 9.58 -8.95 10.38
C PRO A 51 9.56 -7.43 10.13
N ASN A 52 9.42 -6.98 8.88
CA ASN A 52 9.39 -5.56 8.55
C ASN A 52 8.11 -4.88 9.06
N GLY A 53 7.01 -5.63 9.20
CA GLY A 53 5.75 -5.10 9.71
C GLY A 53 5.81 -4.63 11.18
N ALA A 54 6.83 -5.03 11.94
CA ALA A 54 7.05 -4.57 13.31
C ALA A 54 7.88 -3.28 13.41
N ASN A 55 8.47 -2.81 12.31
CA ASN A 55 9.28 -1.59 12.28
C ASN A 55 8.41 -0.40 11.82
N PRO A 56 8.08 0.56 12.71
CA PRO A 56 7.23 1.71 12.35
C PRO A 56 7.89 2.71 11.40
N HIS A 57 9.21 2.62 11.17
CA HIS A 57 9.95 3.46 10.22
C HIS A 57 10.36 2.68 8.96
N HIS A 58 9.73 1.55 8.68
CA HIS A 58 10.01 0.78 7.47
C HIS A 58 9.52 1.51 6.22
N GLU A 59 10.28 1.43 5.14
CA GLU A 59 9.84 1.81 3.79
C GLU A 59 9.80 0.56 2.91
N ALA A 60 8.88 0.50 1.95
CA ALA A 60 8.72 -0.67 1.09
C ALA A 60 10.03 -1.00 0.33
N GLY A 61 10.59 -2.19 0.58
CA GLY A 61 11.89 -2.60 0.04
C GLY A 61 11.81 -3.73 -0.99
N GLU A 62 12.96 -4.34 -1.27
CA GLU A 62 13.06 -5.48 -2.20
C GLU A 62 12.71 -6.83 -1.58
N ARG A 63 12.38 -6.89 -0.28
CA ARG A 63 12.02 -8.15 0.39
C ARG A 63 10.83 -8.78 -0.34
N THR A 64 10.98 -10.06 -0.69
CA THR A 64 9.87 -10.85 -1.22
C THR A 64 8.96 -11.28 -0.07
N ILE A 65 7.66 -11.05 -0.23
CA ILE A 65 6.64 -11.42 0.74
C ILE A 65 6.48 -12.94 0.70
N GLU A 66 6.61 -13.59 1.86
CA GLU A 66 6.52 -15.04 1.99
C GLU A 66 5.11 -15.49 2.36
N ARG A 67 4.80 -16.76 2.07
CA ARG A 67 3.53 -17.35 2.52
C ARG A 67 3.52 -17.43 4.05
N GLY A 68 2.49 -16.86 4.67
CA GLY A 68 2.33 -16.83 6.12
C GLY A 68 2.80 -15.53 6.77
N ASP A 69 3.43 -14.64 6.00
CA ASP A 69 3.74 -13.29 6.49
C ASP A 69 2.44 -12.52 6.77
N MET A 70 2.42 -11.84 7.91
CA MET A 70 1.54 -10.68 8.06
C MET A 70 2.11 -9.53 7.23
N VAL A 71 1.23 -8.72 6.64
CA VAL A 71 1.62 -7.57 5.81
C VAL A 71 0.90 -6.34 6.31
N VAL A 72 1.68 -5.34 6.71
CA VAL A 72 1.20 -4.00 7.06
C VAL A 72 1.21 -3.15 5.80
N LEU A 73 0.06 -2.54 5.51
CA LEU A 73 -0.09 -1.57 4.43
C LEU A 73 -0.43 -0.23 5.08
N ASP A 74 0.39 0.78 4.83
CA ASP A 74 0.13 2.15 5.27
C ASP A 74 0.31 3.08 4.07
N PHE A 75 -0.78 3.73 3.65
CA PHE A 75 -0.79 4.48 2.41
C PHE A 75 -1.80 5.62 2.47
N GLY A 76 -1.52 6.66 1.68
CA GLY A 76 -2.38 7.83 1.66
C GLY A 76 -1.92 8.86 0.65
N GLY A 77 -2.76 9.87 0.47
CA GLY A 77 -2.50 10.97 -0.43
C GLY A 77 -3.61 12.00 -0.40
N LEU A 78 -3.50 13.02 -1.25
CA LEU A 78 -4.48 14.10 -1.30
C LEU A 78 -5.52 13.85 -2.40
N LYS A 79 -6.79 14.03 -2.05
CA LYS A 79 -7.92 14.14 -2.98
C LYS A 79 -8.65 15.45 -2.75
N HIS A 80 -8.72 16.28 -3.80
CA HIS A 80 -9.29 17.63 -3.73
C HIS A 80 -8.66 18.51 -2.63
N GLY A 81 -7.35 18.32 -2.37
CA GLY A 81 -6.59 19.08 -1.37
C GLY A 81 -6.64 18.56 0.07
N TYR A 82 -7.33 17.44 0.33
CA TYR A 82 -7.42 16.82 1.66
C TYR A 82 -6.94 15.37 1.62
N GLY A 83 -6.24 14.95 2.69
CA GLY A 83 -5.87 13.57 2.97
C GLY A 83 -6.84 12.92 3.95
#